data_AF-A0A7V4PC08-F1
#
_entry.id   AF-A0A7V4PC08-F1
#
_cell.length_a   1.000
_cell.length_b   1.000
_cell.length_c   1.000
_cell.angle_alpha   90.00
_cell.angle_beta   90.00
_cell.angle_gamma   90.00
#
_symmetry.space_group_name_H-M   'P 1'
#
loop_
_entity.id
_entity.type
_entity.pdbx_description
1 polymer ?
#
loop_
_entity_poly.entity_id
_entity_poly.type
_entity_poly.pdbx_seq_one_letter_code
_entity_poly.pdbx_strand_id
1 'polypeptide(L)'
;MTTVKASSELTLRDRLSRLTFEKACKLLGPEGKKLIQKGAKREILVAEDVFLGDDLLRVRFPGPQGEPEAIATITLMAGSRDRLHWHCDRCDSACEHVGAAFSVVLEEKMTLGLAEPPKERVPVESLSEAELIEAALNERLERAQTEKFKVVSADTTTPWTDYTVTSLVSGKSYRVALRSLERGPSYCSCPDFRTNTLGTCKHILHVIAKVKKRFEPEQLAQPYRRERIAVHLHYDHEATLRLAVPERLKDEVAVIVQPLVGKPIADVHDLLQRLTKLEQLGQPFHVYPDAEEYIQQQLIRERLQDRMAKIRRNPAGHPLRQSLLKVPLLPYQLDGVAFAAHAGRAVLADDMGLGKTIQGVGLAELLAREAGIKKVLVVCPASLKSQWKNEIHRFCDREAQLIAGPNARRHEQYGRDCFFTICNYEQVLRDILAIEQVPWDLIILDEGQRIKNWESKTARVIKGLRSPFALVLSGTPLENRLEDLYSVVQFIDQKRLGPGFRFFNAHWIVDEKGKVLGYKNLDVLREKLRPILLRRTR
;
A
#
# COMPACT_ATOMS: atom_id res chain seq x y z
N MET A 1 -24.32 18.96 5.08
CA MET A 1 -24.04 20.21 4.37
C MET A 1 -23.63 21.24 5.41
N THR A 2 -22.32 21.51 5.56
CA THR A 2 -21.83 22.56 6.45
C THR A 2 -22.03 23.91 5.76
N THR A 3 -22.98 24.70 6.26
CA THR A 3 -23.21 26.08 5.81
C THR A 3 -21.99 26.92 6.15
N VAL A 4 -21.30 27.43 5.13
CA VAL A 4 -20.14 28.31 5.31
C VAL A 4 -20.67 29.71 5.64
N LYS A 5 -20.65 30.08 6.93
CA LYS A 5 -20.99 31.45 7.38
C LYS A 5 -20.10 32.49 6.68
N ALA A 6 -20.66 33.63 6.30
CA ALA A 6 -19.89 34.74 5.73
C ALA A 6 -18.90 35.30 6.76
N SER A 7 -17.78 35.89 6.32
CA SER A 7 -16.73 36.42 7.22
C SER A 7 -17.29 37.45 8.22
N SER A 8 -18.26 38.27 7.81
CA SER A 8 -18.96 39.26 8.62
C SER A 8 -19.85 38.67 9.72
N GLU A 9 -20.16 37.38 9.65
CA GLU A 9 -21.06 36.66 10.57
C GLU A 9 -20.30 35.73 11.53
N LEU A 10 -18.96 35.69 11.44
CA LEU A 10 -18.14 34.84 12.31
C LEU A 10 -18.03 35.44 13.71
N THR A 11 -18.43 34.65 14.71
CA THR A 11 -18.26 34.98 16.14
C THR A 11 -16.78 34.93 16.55
N LEU A 12 -16.47 35.40 17.78
CA LEU A 12 -15.12 35.28 18.32
C LEU A 12 -14.69 33.80 18.33
N ARG A 13 -15.57 32.91 18.80
CA ARG A 13 -15.34 31.45 18.82
C ARG A 13 -15.05 30.88 17.43
N ASP A 14 -15.82 31.25 16.41
CA ASP A 14 -15.59 30.80 15.03
C ASP A 14 -14.20 31.22 14.51
N ARG A 15 -13.71 32.40 14.91
CA ARG A 15 -12.41 32.95 14.50
C ARG A 15 -11.25 32.33 15.28
N LEU A 16 -11.39 32.17 16.59
CA LEU A 16 -10.38 31.50 17.43
C LEU A 16 -10.23 30.02 17.05
N SER A 17 -11.33 29.33 16.72
CA SER A 17 -11.31 27.96 16.19
C SER A 17 -10.44 27.85 14.92
N ARG A 18 -10.57 28.82 14.01
CA ARG A 18 -9.82 28.89 12.73
C ARG A 18 -8.46 29.58 12.84
N LEU A 19 -8.04 30.00 14.05
CA LEU A 19 -6.77 30.67 14.26
C LEU A 19 -5.62 29.68 14.08
N THR A 20 -4.61 30.07 13.33
CA THR A 20 -3.38 29.29 13.12
C THR A 20 -2.20 30.02 13.73
N PHE A 21 -1.13 29.30 14.04
CA PHE A 21 0.10 29.88 14.58
C PHE A 21 0.63 31.03 13.70
N GLU A 22 0.62 30.87 12.39
CA GLU A 22 1.04 31.92 11.44
C GLU A 22 0.15 33.17 11.50
N LYS A 23 -1.18 33.00 11.62
CA LYS A 23 -2.11 34.13 11.76
C LYS A 23 -1.91 34.86 13.09
N ALA A 24 -1.71 34.12 14.18
CA ALA A 24 -1.41 34.70 15.49
C ALA A 24 -0.09 35.49 15.46
N CYS A 25 0.96 34.97 14.83
CA CYS A 25 2.22 35.69 14.63
C CYS A 25 2.01 37.02 13.88
N LYS A 26 1.20 37.02 12.81
CA LYS A 26 0.90 38.26 12.06
C LYS A 26 0.16 39.30 12.90
N LEU A 27 -0.72 38.87 13.81
CA LEU A 27 -1.48 39.77 14.70
C LEU A 27 -0.59 40.45 15.75
N LEU A 28 0.50 39.80 16.16
CA LEU A 28 1.46 40.31 17.14
C LEU A 28 2.64 41.06 16.50
N GLY A 29 2.72 41.13 15.18
CA GLY A 29 3.79 41.82 14.46
C GLY A 29 5.11 41.04 14.40
N PRO A 30 6.25 41.71 14.13
CA PRO A 30 7.52 41.06 13.78
C PRO A 30 8.10 40.17 14.89
N GLU A 31 7.78 40.44 16.15
CA GLU A 31 8.23 39.62 17.29
C GLU A 31 7.23 38.52 17.71
N GLY A 32 6.08 38.42 17.04
CA GLY A 32 4.98 37.56 17.46
C GLY A 32 5.36 36.10 17.70
N LYS A 33 6.23 35.52 16.87
CA LYS A 33 6.73 34.16 17.06
C LYS A 33 7.46 33.98 18.39
N LYS A 34 8.34 34.93 18.75
CA LYS A 34 9.10 34.88 20.00
C LYS A 34 8.18 35.06 21.20
N LEU A 35 7.22 35.99 21.12
CA LEU A 35 6.27 36.28 22.20
C LEU A 35 5.36 35.08 22.51
N ILE A 36 4.83 34.40 21.48
CA ILE A 36 4.00 33.19 21.67
C ILE A 36 4.84 32.07 22.30
N GLN A 37 6.04 31.82 21.79
CA GLN A 37 6.91 30.75 22.30
C GLN A 37 7.39 30.98 23.74
N LYS A 38 7.63 32.24 24.13
CA LYS A 38 7.94 32.58 25.51
C LYS A 38 6.71 32.49 26.41
N GLY A 39 5.56 32.97 25.93
CA GLY A 39 4.29 32.91 26.62
C GLY A 39 3.83 31.49 26.91
N ALA A 40 4.09 30.54 26.00
CA ALA A 40 3.81 29.11 26.16
C ALA A 40 4.51 28.47 27.38
N LYS A 41 5.56 29.11 27.93
CA LYS A 41 6.26 28.63 29.12
C LYS A 41 5.59 29.04 30.43
N ARG A 42 4.58 29.92 30.39
CA ARG A 42 3.82 30.30 31.59
C ARG A 42 2.79 29.22 31.88
N GLU A 43 2.71 28.82 33.14
CA GLU A 43 1.66 27.90 33.59
C GLU A 43 0.35 28.68 33.72
N ILE A 44 -0.67 28.27 32.95
CA ILE A 44 -2.00 28.88 32.92
C ILE A 44 -3.02 27.75 33.04
N LEU A 45 -3.84 27.78 34.08
CA LEU A 45 -4.88 26.78 34.29
C LEU A 45 -6.14 27.21 33.56
N VAL A 46 -6.46 26.57 32.44
CA VAL A 46 -7.60 26.99 31.58
C VAL A 46 -8.92 27.08 32.36
N ALA A 47 -9.15 26.17 33.32
CA ALA A 47 -10.37 26.16 34.12
C ALA A 47 -10.49 27.36 35.09
N GLU A 48 -9.38 27.97 35.48
CA GLU A 48 -9.34 29.01 36.52
C GLU A 48 -8.98 30.38 35.96
N ASP A 49 -8.04 30.42 35.00
CA ASP A 49 -7.40 31.63 34.51
C ASP A 49 -8.03 32.14 33.20
N VAL A 50 -8.75 31.27 32.48
CA VAL A 50 -9.26 31.59 31.14
C VAL A 50 -10.78 31.67 31.15
N PHE A 51 -11.29 32.78 30.63
CA PHE A 51 -12.72 32.99 30.40
C PHE A 51 -12.97 33.21 28.90
N LEU A 52 -13.84 32.41 28.30
CA LEU A 52 -14.26 32.53 26.90
C LEU A 52 -15.77 32.76 26.81
N GLY A 53 -16.15 34.04 26.69
CA GLY A 53 -17.51 34.47 26.36
C GLY A 53 -17.76 34.52 24.85
N ASP A 54 -18.87 35.17 24.45
CA ASP A 54 -19.27 35.27 23.05
C ASP A 54 -18.39 36.24 22.24
N ASP A 55 -17.99 37.37 22.85
CA ASP A 55 -17.22 38.45 22.22
C ASP A 55 -15.87 38.75 22.91
N LEU A 56 -15.54 38.01 23.98
CA LEU A 56 -14.33 38.22 24.79
C LEU A 56 -13.71 36.90 25.23
N LEU A 57 -12.42 36.73 24.93
CA LEU A 57 -11.51 35.81 25.62
C LEU A 57 -10.67 36.62 26.60
N ARG A 58 -10.62 36.23 27.87
CA ARG A 58 -9.77 36.82 28.90
C ARG A 58 -8.86 35.75 29.49
N VAL A 59 -7.57 36.03 29.57
CA VAL A 59 -6.56 35.20 30.23
C VAL A 59 -5.94 36.00 31.37
N ARG A 60 -6.10 35.50 32.59
CA ARG A 60 -5.49 36.08 33.79
C ARG A 60 -4.14 35.43 34.02
N PHE A 61 -3.15 36.23 34.41
CA PHE A 61 -1.83 35.74 34.81
C PHE A 61 -1.71 35.89 36.32
N PRO A 62 -1.62 34.81 37.09
CA PRO A 62 -1.59 34.89 38.55
C PRO A 62 -0.29 35.54 39.04
N GLY A 63 -0.40 36.54 39.90
CA GLY A 63 0.72 37.18 40.59
C GLY A 63 0.91 36.67 42.02
N PRO A 64 1.95 37.15 42.73
CA PRO A 64 2.15 36.82 44.14
C PRO A 64 0.92 37.23 44.96
N GLN A 65 0.47 36.37 45.87
CA GLN A 65 -0.68 36.61 46.78
C GLN A 65 -2.09 36.59 46.14
N GLY A 66 -2.24 36.12 44.90
CA GLY A 66 -3.56 35.87 44.29
C GLY A 66 -4.18 37.07 43.55
N GLU A 67 -3.51 38.21 43.52
CA GLU A 67 -3.85 39.32 42.61
C GLU A 67 -3.29 39.04 41.19
N PRO A 68 -4.02 39.38 40.11
CA PRO A 68 -3.54 39.14 38.76
C PRO A 68 -2.33 40.05 38.43
N GLU A 69 -1.21 39.43 38.07
CA GLU A 69 0.00 40.10 37.57
C GLU A 69 -0.34 40.92 36.31
N ALA A 70 -1.12 40.32 35.41
CA ALA A 70 -1.64 40.93 34.21
C ALA A 70 -2.93 40.23 33.74
N ILE A 71 -3.68 40.89 32.87
CA ILE A 71 -4.84 40.36 32.16
C ILE A 71 -4.66 40.64 30.67
N ALA A 72 -4.63 39.58 29.86
CA ALA A 72 -4.69 39.69 28.41
C ALA A 72 -6.10 39.36 27.91
N THR A 73 -6.57 40.13 26.94
CA THR A 73 -7.89 39.97 26.34
C THR A 73 -7.79 39.87 24.82
N ILE A 74 -8.67 39.06 24.21
CA ILE A 74 -8.85 38.97 22.76
C ILE A 74 -10.34 39.17 22.46
N THR A 75 -10.67 40.13 21.60
CA THR A 75 -12.05 40.54 21.32
C THR A 75 -12.30 40.73 19.82
N LEU A 76 -13.58 40.87 19.46
CA LEU A 76 -14.02 41.47 18.22
C LEU A 76 -14.54 42.87 18.52
N MET A 77 -13.96 43.91 17.92
CA MET A 77 -14.49 45.28 18.08
C MET A 77 -15.78 45.46 17.29
N ALA A 78 -16.76 46.16 17.88
CA ALA A 78 -18.07 46.40 17.28
C ALA A 78 -18.01 47.07 15.88
N GLY A 79 -16.98 47.89 15.61
CA GLY A 79 -16.76 48.58 14.32
C GLY A 79 -15.86 47.85 13.31
N SER A 80 -15.22 46.73 13.68
CA SER A 80 -14.33 45.94 12.80
C SER A 80 -14.36 44.46 13.16
N ARG A 81 -15.52 43.82 12.93
CA ARG A 81 -15.75 42.38 13.18
C ARG A 81 -14.90 41.45 12.30
N ASP A 82 -14.10 42.00 11.37
CA ASP A 82 -13.24 41.27 10.45
C ASP A 82 -11.88 40.88 11.06
N ARG A 83 -11.48 41.48 12.18
CA ARG A 83 -10.16 41.25 12.82
C ARG A 83 -10.27 40.98 14.32
N LEU A 84 -9.37 40.12 14.80
CA LEU A 84 -9.16 39.91 16.23
C LEU A 84 -8.35 41.08 16.78
N HIS A 85 -8.84 41.65 17.87
CA HIS A 85 -8.15 42.68 18.63
C HIS A 85 -7.65 42.07 19.92
N TRP A 86 -6.51 42.55 20.41
CA TRP A 86 -5.95 42.09 21.67
C TRP A 86 -5.54 43.29 22.51
N HIS A 87 -5.59 43.13 23.83
CA HIS A 87 -5.16 44.14 24.78
C HIS A 87 -4.57 43.47 26.04
N CYS A 88 -3.51 44.06 26.58
CA CYS A 88 -2.96 43.70 27.88
C CYS A 88 -3.05 44.94 28.80
N ASP A 89 -3.59 44.77 29.99
CA ASP A 89 -3.77 45.83 31.00
C ASP A 89 -2.44 46.39 31.57
N ARG A 90 -1.31 45.70 31.33
CA ARG A 90 0.04 46.11 31.77
C ARG A 90 0.93 46.62 30.65
N CYS A 91 0.59 46.40 29.39
CA CYS A 91 1.50 46.64 28.27
C CYS A 91 0.79 47.33 27.10
N ASP A 92 1.35 48.44 26.63
CA ASP A 92 0.83 49.21 25.50
C ASP A 92 1.20 48.63 24.12
N SER A 93 1.95 47.52 24.09
CA SER A 93 2.42 46.87 22.86
C SER A 93 2.39 45.34 22.98
N ALA A 94 2.68 44.65 21.88
CA ALA A 94 2.68 43.19 21.84
C ALA A 94 3.69 42.65 22.86
N CYS A 95 3.20 41.90 23.84
CA CYS A 95 3.98 41.45 24.97
C CYS A 95 3.84 39.93 25.20
N GLU A 96 4.60 39.41 26.15
CA GLU A 96 4.59 37.98 26.49
C GLU A 96 3.22 37.52 27.03
N HIS A 97 2.45 38.39 27.70
CA HIS A 97 1.09 38.08 28.18
C HIS A 97 0.13 37.83 27.01
N VAL A 98 0.13 38.68 25.99
CA VAL A 98 -0.72 38.47 24.80
C VAL A 98 -0.22 37.27 24.00
N GLY A 99 1.10 37.07 23.91
CA GLY A 99 1.70 35.87 23.34
C GLY A 99 1.21 34.59 24.03
N ALA A 100 1.16 34.58 25.36
CA ALA A 100 0.66 33.47 26.16
C ALA A 100 -0.84 33.24 25.95
N ALA A 101 -1.64 34.31 25.88
CA ALA A 101 -3.08 34.19 25.57
C ALA A 101 -3.34 33.55 24.20
N PHE A 102 -2.55 33.90 23.19
CA PHE A 102 -2.61 33.23 21.89
C PHE A 102 -2.09 31.79 21.94
N SER A 103 -1.07 31.49 22.76
CA SER A 103 -0.60 30.11 22.96
C SER A 103 -1.71 29.21 23.48
N VAL A 104 -2.39 29.67 24.54
CA VAL A 104 -3.54 28.96 25.15
C VAL A 104 -4.62 28.69 24.10
N VAL A 105 -4.99 29.67 23.27
CA VAL A 105 -5.96 29.44 22.19
C VAL A 105 -5.48 28.42 21.16
N LEU A 106 -4.18 28.34 20.89
CA LEU A 106 -3.62 27.42 19.89
C LEU A 106 -3.47 25.99 20.42
N GLU A 107 -3.13 25.84 21.71
CA GLU A 107 -2.83 24.57 22.36
C GLU A 107 -4.11 23.94 22.96
N GLU A 108 -4.99 24.75 23.55
CA GLU A 108 -6.14 24.30 24.36
C GLU A 108 -7.49 24.44 23.64
N LYS A 109 -7.51 24.34 22.31
CA LYS A 109 -8.75 24.50 21.51
C LYS A 109 -9.88 23.58 21.94
N MET A 110 -9.56 22.34 22.31
CA MET A 110 -10.58 21.38 22.74
C MET A 110 -11.16 21.77 24.10
N THR A 111 -10.29 22.10 25.05
CA THR A 111 -10.66 22.54 26.40
C THR A 111 -11.50 23.82 26.38
N LEU A 112 -11.23 24.72 25.43
CA LEU A 112 -11.99 25.95 25.20
C LEU A 112 -13.29 25.73 24.38
N GLY A 113 -13.61 24.50 23.97
CA GLY A 113 -14.77 24.21 23.12
C GLY A 113 -14.69 24.82 21.71
N LEU A 114 -13.49 25.14 21.24
CA LEU A 114 -13.20 25.68 19.91
C LEU A 114 -12.97 24.60 18.85
N ALA A 115 -12.82 23.34 19.26
CA ALA A 115 -12.69 22.17 18.40
C ALA A 115 -13.50 21.00 18.96
N GLU A 116 -14.18 20.26 18.08
CA GLU A 116 -14.83 18.99 18.46
C GLU A 116 -13.77 17.91 18.71
N PRO A 117 -13.97 17.02 19.70
CA PRO A 117 -13.13 15.84 19.85
C PRO A 117 -13.20 15.00 18.57
N PRO A 118 -12.07 14.40 18.14
CA PRO A 118 -12.09 13.50 17.01
C PRO A 118 -13.09 12.38 17.29
N LYS A 119 -13.97 12.08 16.31
CA LYS A 119 -14.95 11.00 16.45
C LYS A 119 -14.24 9.73 16.91
N GLU A 120 -14.67 9.20 18.06
CA GLU A 120 -14.17 7.96 18.62
C GLU A 120 -14.49 6.85 17.61
N ARG A 121 -13.45 6.29 16.98
CA ARG A 121 -13.62 5.22 16.00
C ARG A 121 -13.70 3.91 16.76
N VAL A 122 -14.81 3.21 16.64
CA VAL A 122 -14.90 1.81 17.09
C VAL A 122 -13.73 1.05 16.44
N PRO A 123 -12.91 0.33 17.22
CA PRO A 123 -11.83 -0.47 16.66
C PRO A 123 -12.38 -1.42 15.58
N VAL A 124 -11.69 -1.48 14.44
CA VAL A 124 -12.08 -2.32 13.30
C VAL A 124 -12.21 -3.79 13.71
N GLU A 125 -11.48 -4.19 14.75
CA GLU A 125 -11.40 -5.52 15.30
C GLU A 125 -12.63 -5.97 16.09
N SER A 126 -13.50 -5.02 16.47
CA SER A 126 -14.76 -5.28 17.17
C SER A 126 -15.98 -5.30 16.25
N LEU A 127 -15.80 -5.01 14.96
CA LEU A 127 -16.88 -4.93 13.98
C LEU A 127 -17.28 -6.32 13.46
N SER A 128 -18.56 -6.50 13.15
CA SER A 128 -19.08 -7.62 12.37
C SER A 128 -18.62 -7.56 10.90
N GLU A 129 -18.76 -8.65 10.16
CA GLU A 129 -18.36 -8.67 8.74
C GLU A 129 -19.10 -7.63 7.88
N ALA A 130 -20.38 -7.41 8.14
CA ALA A 130 -21.17 -6.41 7.41
C ALA A 130 -20.66 -4.98 7.68
N GLU A 131 -20.41 -4.65 8.96
CA GLU A 131 -19.89 -3.35 9.38
C GLU A 131 -18.47 -3.10 8.87
N LEU A 132 -17.62 -4.13 8.84
CA LEU A 132 -16.28 -4.07 8.24
C LEU A 132 -16.35 -3.68 6.77
N ILE A 133 -17.22 -4.34 6.00
CA ILE A 133 -17.39 -4.07 4.57
C ILE A 133 -17.90 -2.64 4.38
N GLU A 134 -18.89 -2.22 5.17
CA GLU A 134 -19.45 -0.87 5.11
C GLU A 134 -18.39 0.21 5.41
N ALA A 135 -17.65 0.06 6.51
CA ALA A 135 -16.57 0.97 6.88
C ALA A 135 -15.50 1.06 5.77
N ALA A 136 -15.10 -0.09 5.20
CA ALA A 136 -14.11 -0.15 4.12
C ALA A 136 -14.60 0.50 2.81
N LEU A 137 -15.91 0.43 2.52
CA LEU A 137 -16.52 1.11 1.37
C LEU A 137 -16.60 2.61 1.60
N ASN A 138 -17.00 3.05 2.80
CA ASN A 138 -17.11 4.46 3.17
C ASN A 138 -15.75 5.18 3.09
N GLU A 139 -14.67 4.57 3.61
CA GLU A 139 -13.30 5.11 3.47
C GLU A 139 -12.92 5.32 1.99
N ARG A 140 -13.26 4.36 1.12
CA ARG A 140 -12.96 4.44 -0.31
C ARG A 140 -13.78 5.49 -1.01
N LEU A 141 -15.04 5.67 -0.61
CA LEU A 141 -15.91 6.71 -1.13
C LEU A 141 -15.39 8.09 -0.75
N GLU A 142 -15.01 8.29 0.52
CA GLU A 142 -14.40 9.53 1.00
C GLU A 142 -13.13 9.85 0.19
N ARG A 143 -12.25 8.88 -0.01
CA ARG A 143 -11.04 9.05 -0.82
C ARG A 143 -11.32 9.32 -2.29
N ALA A 144 -12.36 8.69 -2.87
CA ALA A 144 -12.79 8.96 -4.23
C ALA A 144 -13.27 10.42 -4.41
N GLN A 145 -13.84 11.02 -3.36
CA GLN A 145 -14.34 12.39 -3.36
C GLN A 145 -13.27 13.43 -3.04
N THR A 146 -12.34 13.10 -2.14
CA THR A 146 -11.32 14.03 -1.62
C THR A 146 -10.03 14.03 -2.44
N GLU A 147 -9.60 12.88 -2.96
CA GLU A 147 -8.39 12.78 -3.78
C GLU A 147 -8.63 13.34 -5.20
N LYS A 148 -7.62 14.01 -5.77
CA LYS A 148 -7.73 14.63 -7.10
C LYS A 148 -7.26 13.68 -8.21
N PHE A 149 -8.15 13.40 -9.16
CA PHE A 149 -7.88 12.53 -10.32
C PHE A 149 -8.20 13.20 -11.66
N LYS A 150 -7.33 12.98 -12.64
CA LYS A 150 -7.62 13.18 -14.06
C LYS A 150 -8.22 11.89 -14.62
N VAL A 151 -9.31 11.99 -15.39
CA VAL A 151 -9.98 10.84 -16.01
C VAL A 151 -10.06 11.08 -17.50
N VAL A 152 -9.61 10.12 -18.30
CA VAL A 152 -9.66 10.11 -19.77
C VAL A 152 -10.47 8.90 -20.21
N SER A 153 -11.42 9.09 -21.12
CA SER A 153 -12.27 8.02 -21.67
C SER A 153 -11.63 7.45 -22.94
N ALA A 154 -11.65 6.13 -23.11
CA ALA A 154 -11.27 5.48 -24.37
C ALA A 154 -12.33 5.68 -25.46
N ASP A 155 -13.60 5.74 -25.06
CA ASP A 155 -14.73 6.10 -25.92
C ASP A 155 -15.55 7.19 -25.23
N THR A 156 -15.76 8.33 -25.88
CA THR A 156 -16.50 9.46 -25.32
C THR A 156 -18.01 9.36 -25.49
N THR A 157 -18.49 8.41 -26.31
CA THR A 157 -19.89 8.26 -26.72
C THR A 157 -20.69 7.34 -25.81
N THR A 158 -20.03 6.45 -25.06
CA THR A 158 -20.66 5.48 -24.16
C THR A 158 -20.07 5.56 -22.74
N PRO A 159 -20.90 5.35 -21.69
CA PRO A 159 -20.40 5.18 -20.33
C PRO A 159 -19.66 3.85 -20.13
N TRP A 160 -19.91 2.84 -20.98
CA TRP A 160 -19.42 1.47 -20.80
C TRP A 160 -18.12 1.20 -21.54
N THR A 161 -17.10 1.94 -21.15
CA THR A 161 -15.80 1.88 -21.81
C THR A 161 -14.67 1.78 -20.79
N ASP A 162 -13.44 1.84 -21.29
CA ASP A 162 -12.27 1.94 -20.48
C ASP A 162 -11.93 3.40 -20.19
N TYR A 163 -11.50 3.65 -18.96
CA TYR A 163 -11.06 4.94 -18.50
C TYR A 163 -9.62 4.84 -18.01
N THR A 164 -8.81 5.84 -18.31
CA THR A 164 -7.52 6.04 -17.66
C THR A 164 -7.68 7.06 -16.54
N VAL A 165 -7.43 6.62 -15.31
CA VAL A 165 -7.50 7.44 -14.09
C VAL A 165 -6.08 7.73 -13.62
N THR A 166 -5.67 8.99 -13.68
CA THR A 166 -4.35 9.45 -13.25
C THR A 166 -4.46 10.23 -11.94
N SER A 167 -3.74 9.80 -10.92
CA SER A 167 -3.61 10.52 -9.65
C SER A 167 -2.79 11.79 -9.85
N LEU A 168 -3.33 12.96 -9.51
CA LEU A 168 -2.59 14.23 -9.62
C LEU A 168 -1.50 14.38 -8.56
N VAL A 169 -1.57 13.59 -7.48
CA VAL A 169 -0.58 13.61 -6.40
C VAL A 169 0.62 12.73 -6.72
N SER A 170 0.37 11.52 -7.26
CA SER A 170 1.42 10.52 -7.50
C SER A 170 1.86 10.41 -8.96
N GLY A 171 1.12 10.99 -9.90
CA GLY A 171 1.34 10.82 -11.35
C GLY A 171 1.00 9.42 -11.89
N LYS A 172 0.73 8.42 -11.02
CA LYS A 172 0.40 7.07 -11.44
C LYS A 172 -0.96 7.00 -12.13
N SER A 173 -1.02 6.23 -13.22
CA SER A 173 -2.22 6.01 -14.02
C SER A 173 -2.71 4.57 -13.90
N TYR A 174 -4.03 4.40 -13.80
CA TYR A 174 -4.68 3.10 -13.68
C TYR A 174 -5.79 3.00 -14.73
N ARG A 175 -5.96 1.82 -15.32
CA ARG A 175 -7.08 1.51 -16.21
C ARG A 175 -8.29 1.11 -15.37
N VAL A 176 -9.45 1.66 -15.69
CA VAL A 176 -10.75 1.31 -15.13
C VAL A 176 -11.64 0.85 -16.29
N ALA A 177 -11.96 -0.44 -16.36
CA ALA A 177 -12.93 -0.96 -17.30
C ALA A 177 -14.31 -0.89 -16.64
N LEU A 178 -15.07 0.17 -16.94
CA LEU A 178 -16.40 0.37 -16.37
C LEU A 178 -17.43 -0.40 -17.20
N ARG A 179 -18.18 -1.29 -16.55
CA ARG A 179 -19.17 -2.17 -17.19
C ARG A 179 -20.54 -2.15 -16.52
N SER A 180 -20.61 -1.62 -15.31
CA SER A 180 -21.83 -1.37 -14.55
C SER A 180 -21.59 -0.27 -13.52
N LEU A 181 -22.66 0.36 -13.05
CA LEU A 181 -22.65 1.23 -11.86
C LEU A 181 -22.62 0.43 -10.56
N GLU A 182 -22.93 -0.86 -10.62
CA GLU A 182 -22.92 -1.77 -9.49
C GLU A 182 -21.50 -2.27 -9.18
N ARG A 183 -21.36 -2.78 -7.96
CA ARG A 183 -20.12 -3.37 -7.44
C ARG A 183 -19.91 -4.76 -8.06
N GLY A 184 -18.71 -5.05 -8.56
CA GLY A 184 -18.33 -6.36 -9.10
C GLY A 184 -18.05 -6.38 -10.61
N PRO A 185 -18.99 -5.99 -11.48
CA PRO A 185 -18.82 -6.13 -12.94
C PRO A 185 -17.69 -5.29 -13.54
N SER A 186 -17.28 -4.21 -12.86
CA SER A 186 -16.25 -3.29 -13.32
C SER A 186 -14.87 -3.67 -12.77
N TYR A 187 -13.82 -3.44 -13.55
CA TYR A 187 -12.44 -3.77 -13.19
C TYR A 187 -11.57 -2.52 -13.02
N CYS A 188 -10.58 -2.57 -12.12
CA CYS A 188 -9.53 -1.56 -12.04
C CYS A 188 -8.14 -2.18 -11.87
N SER A 189 -7.16 -1.65 -12.59
CA SER A 189 -5.76 -2.11 -12.51
C SER A 189 -5.00 -1.64 -11.27
N CYS A 190 -5.65 -0.88 -10.36
CA CYS A 190 -4.96 -0.37 -9.18
C CYS A 190 -4.70 -1.47 -8.13
N PRO A 191 -3.61 -1.37 -7.33
CA PRO A 191 -3.29 -2.37 -6.31
C PRO A 191 -4.43 -2.66 -5.33
N ASP A 192 -5.13 -1.61 -4.88
CA ASP A 192 -6.25 -1.75 -3.93
C ASP A 192 -7.35 -2.70 -4.45
N PHE A 193 -7.82 -2.50 -5.68
CA PHE A 193 -8.86 -3.35 -6.30
C PHE A 193 -8.45 -4.82 -6.35
N ARG A 194 -7.18 -5.09 -6.66
CA ARG A 194 -6.64 -6.45 -6.80
C ARG A 194 -6.55 -7.20 -5.46
N THR A 195 -6.60 -6.51 -4.33
CA THR A 195 -6.33 -7.08 -3.00
C THR A 195 -7.49 -6.90 -2.02
N ASN A 196 -8.41 -5.97 -2.28
CA ASN A 196 -9.42 -5.60 -1.28
C ASN A 196 -10.62 -6.55 -1.20
N THR A 197 -10.87 -7.39 -2.22
CA THR A 197 -11.99 -8.34 -2.28
C THR A 197 -13.38 -7.68 -2.08
N LEU A 198 -13.51 -6.40 -2.45
CA LEU A 198 -14.76 -5.63 -2.37
C LEU A 198 -15.43 -5.43 -3.73
N GLY A 199 -14.80 -5.85 -4.85
CA GLY A 199 -15.35 -5.62 -6.19
C GLY A 199 -15.46 -4.14 -6.59
N THR A 200 -14.80 -3.24 -5.86
CA THR A 200 -14.70 -1.81 -6.19
C THR A 200 -13.45 -1.20 -5.56
N CYS A 201 -13.09 0.00 -5.99
CA CYS A 201 -12.02 0.80 -5.39
C CYS A 201 -12.34 2.29 -5.57
N LYS A 202 -11.56 3.15 -4.92
CA LYS A 202 -11.74 4.61 -5.03
C LYS A 202 -11.73 5.12 -6.49
N HIS A 203 -10.98 4.48 -7.39
CA HIS A 203 -10.93 4.89 -8.80
C HIS A 203 -12.22 4.53 -9.55
N ILE A 204 -12.77 3.34 -9.33
CA ILE A 204 -14.07 2.95 -9.91
C ILE A 204 -15.17 3.88 -9.39
N LEU A 205 -15.22 4.12 -8.08
CA LEU A 205 -16.19 5.03 -7.48
C LEU A 205 -16.08 6.45 -8.05
N HIS A 206 -14.86 6.95 -8.24
CA HIS A 206 -14.63 8.27 -8.84
C HIS A 206 -15.07 8.33 -10.30
N VAL A 207 -14.80 7.29 -11.09
CA VAL A 207 -15.26 7.18 -12.49
C VAL A 207 -16.78 7.12 -12.54
N ILE A 208 -17.42 6.28 -11.71
CA ILE A 208 -18.89 6.21 -11.59
C ILE A 208 -19.48 7.59 -11.29
N ALA A 209 -18.90 8.33 -10.33
CA ALA A 209 -19.37 9.67 -9.98
C ALA A 209 -19.25 10.68 -11.14
N LYS A 210 -18.23 10.56 -12.00
CA LYS A 210 -18.10 11.39 -13.21
C LYS A 210 -19.04 10.96 -14.32
N VAL A 211 -19.20 9.65 -14.53
CA VAL A 211 -20.08 9.08 -15.56
C VAL A 211 -21.54 9.45 -15.28
N LYS A 212 -21.99 9.33 -14.01
CA LYS A 212 -23.33 9.76 -13.58
C LYS A 212 -23.62 11.26 -13.82
N LYS A 213 -22.59 12.10 -13.91
CA LYS A 213 -22.75 13.54 -14.20
C LYS A 213 -22.68 13.87 -15.69
N ARG A 214 -22.14 12.96 -16.51
CA ARG A 214 -21.83 13.21 -17.92
C ARG A 214 -22.87 12.62 -18.87
N PHE A 215 -23.45 11.48 -18.53
CA PHE A 215 -24.35 10.73 -19.40
C PHE A 215 -25.78 10.75 -18.85
N GLU A 216 -26.75 10.74 -19.75
CA GLU A 216 -28.17 10.73 -19.41
C GLU A 216 -28.60 9.38 -18.80
N PRO A 217 -29.66 9.35 -17.97
CA PRO A 217 -30.16 8.12 -17.36
C PRO A 217 -30.43 6.98 -18.34
N GLU A 218 -30.89 7.31 -19.55
CA GLU A 218 -31.17 6.34 -20.63
C GLU A 218 -29.91 5.63 -21.11
N GLN A 219 -28.79 6.34 -21.26
CA GLN A 219 -27.50 5.77 -21.65
C GLN A 219 -26.92 4.89 -20.51
N LEU A 220 -27.16 5.29 -19.26
CA LEU A 220 -26.77 4.55 -18.06
C LEU A 220 -27.65 3.32 -17.79
N ALA A 221 -28.84 3.24 -18.38
CA ALA A 221 -29.73 2.09 -18.26
C ALA A 221 -29.43 1.01 -19.31
N GLN A 222 -28.83 1.37 -20.45
CA GLN A 222 -28.42 0.41 -21.46
C GLN A 222 -27.29 -0.47 -20.91
N PRO A 223 -27.39 -1.80 -20.88
CA PRO A 223 -26.33 -2.65 -20.35
C PRO A 223 -25.12 -2.68 -21.28
N TYR A 224 -23.93 -2.89 -20.72
CA TYR A 224 -22.73 -3.15 -21.50
C TYR A 224 -22.91 -4.41 -22.36
N ARG A 225 -22.82 -4.26 -23.69
CA ARG A 225 -22.77 -5.39 -24.62
C ARG A 225 -21.33 -5.70 -24.97
N ARG A 226 -20.90 -6.92 -24.65
CA ARG A 226 -19.55 -7.40 -24.96
C ARG A 226 -19.46 -7.85 -26.40
N GLU A 227 -18.53 -7.28 -27.15
CA GLU A 227 -18.32 -7.62 -28.57
C GLU A 227 -17.29 -8.72 -28.81
N ARG A 228 -16.38 -8.95 -27.85
CA ARG A 228 -15.24 -9.86 -28.01
C ARG A 228 -15.10 -10.84 -26.85
N ILE A 229 -14.55 -12.01 -27.16
CA ILE A 229 -14.15 -12.99 -26.15
C ILE A 229 -12.98 -12.42 -25.37
N ALA A 230 -12.99 -12.56 -24.04
CA ALA A 230 -11.88 -12.14 -23.21
C ALA A 230 -11.59 -13.09 -22.06
N VAL A 231 -10.31 -13.31 -21.82
CA VAL A 231 -9.79 -14.02 -20.65
C VAL A 231 -9.34 -13.00 -19.63
N HIS A 232 -9.86 -13.09 -18.41
CA HIS A 232 -9.59 -12.14 -17.35
C HIS A 232 -9.49 -12.85 -15.99
N LEU A 233 -8.84 -12.20 -15.03
CA LEU A 233 -8.92 -12.63 -13.64
C LEU A 233 -10.18 -12.06 -12.99
N HIS A 234 -10.95 -12.94 -12.37
CA HIS A 234 -12.00 -12.58 -11.44
C HIS A 234 -11.43 -12.60 -10.03
N TYR A 235 -11.68 -11.54 -9.26
CA TYR A 235 -11.13 -11.33 -7.93
C TYR A 235 -12.24 -11.49 -6.89
N ASP A 236 -12.54 -12.73 -6.51
CA ASP A 236 -13.57 -13.03 -5.51
C ASP A 236 -13.08 -14.13 -4.57
N HIS A 237 -12.71 -13.72 -3.35
CA HIS A 237 -11.95 -14.49 -2.35
C HIS A 237 -10.58 -15.00 -2.84
N GLU A 238 -10.55 -15.74 -3.94
CA GLU A 238 -9.37 -16.20 -4.67
C GLU A 238 -9.39 -15.67 -6.12
N ALA A 239 -8.20 -15.46 -6.68
CA ALA A 239 -8.09 -15.02 -8.06
C ALA A 239 -8.25 -16.21 -9.01
N THR A 240 -9.33 -16.21 -9.79
CA THR A 240 -9.66 -17.28 -10.72
C THR A 240 -9.66 -16.76 -12.15
N LEU A 241 -9.09 -17.53 -13.08
CA LEU A 241 -9.22 -17.25 -14.50
C LEU A 241 -10.67 -17.49 -14.93
N ARG A 242 -11.22 -16.55 -15.70
CA ARG A 242 -12.58 -16.62 -16.23
C ARG A 242 -12.60 -16.23 -17.69
N LEU A 243 -13.50 -16.87 -18.43
CA LEU A 243 -13.82 -16.52 -19.80
C LEU A 243 -15.08 -15.68 -19.83
N ALA A 244 -15.01 -14.52 -20.48
CA ALA A 244 -16.16 -13.69 -20.77
C ALA A 244 -16.40 -13.70 -22.28
N VAL A 245 -17.64 -13.99 -22.68
CA VAL A 245 -18.02 -14.15 -24.07
C VAL A 245 -19.11 -13.14 -24.47
N PRO A 246 -19.19 -12.76 -25.75
CA PRO A 246 -20.34 -12.03 -26.31
C PRO A 246 -21.66 -12.79 -26.14
N GLU A 247 -22.79 -12.07 -26.13
CA GLU A 247 -24.13 -12.68 -26.11
C GLU A 247 -24.41 -13.53 -27.35
N ARG A 248 -23.84 -13.16 -28.50
CA ARG A 248 -23.98 -13.88 -29.76
C ARG A 248 -22.62 -14.37 -30.21
N LEU A 249 -22.52 -15.68 -30.41
CA LEU A 249 -21.35 -16.37 -30.93
C LEU A 249 -21.77 -17.18 -32.17
N LYS A 250 -20.82 -17.40 -33.08
CA LYS A 250 -20.98 -18.40 -34.14
C LYS A 250 -20.97 -19.79 -33.51
N ASP A 251 -21.73 -20.75 -34.04
CA ASP A 251 -21.88 -22.09 -33.45
C ASP A 251 -20.53 -22.80 -33.26
N GLU A 252 -19.64 -22.73 -34.25
CA GLU A 252 -18.28 -23.30 -34.19
C GLU A 252 -17.44 -22.73 -33.03
N VAL A 253 -17.58 -21.42 -32.77
CA VAL A 253 -16.91 -20.73 -31.67
C VAL A 253 -17.55 -21.09 -30.33
N ALA A 254 -18.88 -21.20 -30.28
CA ALA A 254 -19.63 -21.55 -29.08
C ALA A 254 -19.21 -22.92 -28.54
N VAL A 255 -19.05 -23.92 -29.41
CA VAL A 255 -18.58 -25.27 -29.03
C VAL A 255 -17.22 -25.24 -28.31
N ILE A 256 -16.32 -24.34 -28.72
CA ILE A 256 -14.99 -24.22 -28.13
C ILE A 256 -15.06 -23.59 -26.74
N VAL A 257 -15.86 -22.54 -26.55
CA VAL A 257 -15.82 -21.70 -25.34
C VAL A 257 -16.87 -22.03 -24.29
N GLN A 258 -18.05 -22.52 -24.67
CA GLN A 258 -19.16 -22.79 -23.76
C GLN A 258 -18.77 -23.63 -22.53
N PRO A 259 -17.91 -24.67 -22.64
CA PRO A 259 -17.51 -25.46 -21.47
C PRO A 259 -16.85 -24.64 -20.35
N LEU A 260 -16.21 -23.51 -20.68
CA LEU A 260 -15.50 -22.64 -19.75
C LEU A 260 -16.34 -21.45 -19.26
N VAL A 261 -17.45 -21.14 -19.92
CA VAL A 261 -18.28 -19.97 -19.58
C VAL A 261 -18.87 -20.12 -18.19
N GLY A 262 -18.76 -19.08 -17.37
CA GLY A 262 -19.33 -19.03 -16.01
C GLY A 262 -18.58 -19.88 -14.97
N LYS A 263 -17.51 -20.59 -15.34
CA LYS A 263 -16.74 -21.45 -14.43
C LYS A 263 -15.32 -20.92 -14.20
N PRO A 264 -14.71 -21.15 -13.02
CA PRO A 264 -13.28 -20.97 -12.83
C PRO A 264 -12.51 -21.88 -13.79
N ILE A 265 -11.48 -21.34 -14.43
CA ILE A 265 -10.58 -22.09 -15.31
C ILE A 265 -9.36 -22.50 -14.48
N ALA A 266 -9.31 -23.78 -14.10
CA ALA A 266 -8.19 -24.36 -13.36
C ALA A 266 -7.10 -24.90 -14.29
N ASP A 267 -7.50 -25.53 -15.41
CA ASP A 267 -6.58 -26.08 -16.39
C ASP A 267 -6.16 -25.01 -17.41
N VAL A 268 -4.95 -24.48 -17.22
CA VAL A 268 -4.35 -23.48 -18.10
C VAL A 268 -3.98 -24.08 -19.46
N HIS A 269 -3.65 -25.37 -19.52
CA HIS A 269 -3.29 -26.04 -20.77
C HIS A 269 -4.52 -26.20 -21.68
N ASP A 270 -5.66 -26.64 -21.15
CA ASP A 270 -6.93 -26.70 -21.89
C ASP A 270 -7.36 -25.31 -22.39
N LEU A 271 -7.22 -24.27 -21.56
CA LEU A 271 -7.48 -22.89 -21.98
C LEU A 271 -6.62 -22.50 -23.18
N LEU A 272 -5.31 -22.70 -23.12
CA LEU A 272 -4.40 -22.33 -24.22
C LEU A 272 -4.73 -23.10 -25.50
N GLN A 273 -5.02 -24.40 -25.40
CA GLN A 273 -5.44 -25.19 -26.56
C GLN A 273 -6.73 -24.63 -27.21
N ARG A 274 -7.70 -24.20 -26.41
CA ARG A 274 -8.92 -23.57 -26.91
C ARG A 274 -8.66 -22.21 -27.55
N LEU A 275 -7.81 -21.38 -26.96
CA LEU A 275 -7.42 -20.09 -27.54
C LEU A 275 -6.73 -20.28 -28.89
N THR A 276 -5.85 -21.27 -29.04
CA THR A 276 -5.24 -21.62 -30.33
C THR A 276 -6.30 -22.04 -31.36
N LYS A 277 -7.33 -22.81 -30.97
CA LYS A 277 -8.45 -23.14 -31.87
C LYS A 277 -9.25 -21.90 -32.30
N LEU A 278 -9.47 -20.95 -31.40
CA LEU A 278 -10.13 -19.68 -31.74
C LEU A 278 -9.31 -18.87 -32.75
N GLU A 279 -8.00 -18.81 -32.55
CA GLU A 279 -7.07 -18.15 -33.46
C GLU A 279 -7.09 -18.79 -34.86
N GLN A 280 -7.11 -20.12 -34.94
CA GLN A 280 -7.23 -20.87 -36.19
C GLN A 280 -8.54 -20.59 -36.95
N LEU A 281 -9.64 -20.31 -36.22
CA LEU A 281 -10.93 -19.91 -36.81
C LEU A 281 -11.00 -18.40 -37.14
N GLY A 282 -9.92 -17.65 -36.93
CA GLY A 282 -9.90 -16.20 -37.12
C GLY A 282 -10.81 -15.43 -36.14
N GLN A 283 -11.17 -16.05 -35.01
CA GLN A 283 -12.04 -15.41 -34.02
C GLN A 283 -11.19 -14.52 -33.08
N PRO A 284 -11.41 -13.20 -33.05
CA PRO A 284 -10.63 -12.32 -32.20
C PRO A 284 -10.98 -12.53 -30.72
N PHE A 285 -9.95 -12.58 -29.89
CA PHE A 285 -10.05 -12.61 -28.43
C PHE A 285 -9.02 -11.69 -27.78
N HIS A 286 -9.19 -11.41 -26.48
CA HIS A 286 -8.27 -10.58 -25.71
C HIS A 286 -7.94 -11.24 -24.36
N VAL A 287 -6.66 -11.43 -24.07
CA VAL A 287 -6.20 -11.85 -22.73
C VAL A 287 -5.78 -10.60 -21.98
N TYR A 288 -6.39 -10.35 -20.81
CA TYR A 288 -6.01 -9.21 -19.98
C TYR A 288 -4.60 -9.43 -19.40
N PRO A 289 -3.79 -8.36 -19.21
CA PRO A 289 -2.39 -8.50 -18.76
C PRO A 289 -2.21 -9.23 -17.44
N ASP A 290 -3.17 -9.11 -16.52
CA ASP A 290 -3.15 -9.82 -15.24
C ASP A 290 -3.52 -11.31 -15.36
N ALA A 291 -4.38 -11.66 -16.32
CA ALA A 291 -4.64 -13.05 -16.69
C ALA A 291 -3.43 -13.68 -17.37
N GLU A 292 -2.74 -12.95 -18.25
CA GLU A 292 -1.50 -13.39 -18.87
C GLU A 292 -0.41 -13.67 -17.83
N GLU A 293 -0.17 -12.73 -16.90
CA GLU A 293 0.78 -12.89 -15.79
C GLU A 293 0.44 -14.15 -14.96
N TYR A 294 -0.84 -14.36 -14.64
CA TYR A 294 -1.30 -15.52 -13.89
C TYR A 294 -1.09 -16.83 -14.65
N ILE A 295 -1.43 -16.88 -15.94
CA ILE A 295 -1.22 -18.02 -16.82
C ILE A 295 0.27 -18.41 -16.84
N GLN A 296 1.14 -17.43 -17.07
CA GLN A 296 2.59 -17.64 -17.08
C GLN A 296 3.11 -18.19 -15.74
N GLN A 297 2.64 -17.62 -14.62
CA GLN A 297 3.03 -18.09 -13.28
C GLN A 297 2.59 -19.53 -13.00
N GLN A 298 1.38 -19.94 -13.42
CA GLN A 298 0.92 -21.31 -13.23
C GLN A 298 1.73 -22.31 -14.05
N LEU A 299 1.99 -22.01 -15.33
CA LEU A 299 2.81 -22.89 -16.19
C LEU A 299 4.24 -23.08 -15.65
N ILE A 300 4.84 -22.00 -15.15
CA ILE A 300 6.16 -22.06 -14.51
C ILE A 300 6.11 -22.92 -13.26
N ARG A 301 5.11 -22.73 -12.40
CA ARG A 301 4.95 -23.50 -11.16
C ARG A 301 4.79 -24.99 -11.44
N GLU A 302 3.92 -25.37 -12.37
CA GLU A 302 3.70 -26.76 -12.77
C GLU A 302 4.99 -27.41 -13.28
N ARG A 303 5.76 -26.70 -14.12
CA ARG A 303 7.06 -27.18 -14.62
C ARG A 303 8.06 -27.45 -13.49
N LEU A 304 8.09 -26.58 -12.48
CA LEU A 304 9.03 -26.69 -11.36
C LEU A 304 8.58 -27.72 -10.33
N GLN A 305 7.27 -27.96 -10.18
CA GLN A 305 6.69 -28.78 -9.10
C GLN A 305 7.31 -30.16 -8.99
N ASP A 306 7.34 -30.94 -10.08
CA ASP A 306 7.84 -32.31 -10.05
C ASP A 306 9.35 -32.38 -9.80
N ARG A 307 10.11 -31.46 -10.39
CA ARG A 307 11.57 -31.39 -10.22
C ARG A 307 11.93 -31.02 -8.78
N MET A 308 11.28 -30.00 -8.22
CA MET A 308 11.52 -29.58 -6.84
C MET A 308 11.09 -30.64 -5.83
N ALA A 309 9.97 -31.34 -6.09
CA ALA A 309 9.55 -32.45 -5.25
C ALA A 309 10.59 -33.58 -5.21
N LYS A 310 11.23 -33.90 -6.34
CA LYS A 310 12.33 -34.89 -6.38
C LYS A 310 13.55 -34.44 -5.55
N ILE A 311 13.94 -33.17 -5.64
CA ILE A 311 15.06 -32.62 -4.84
C ILE A 311 14.74 -32.73 -3.34
N ARG A 312 13.53 -32.32 -2.94
CA ARG A 312 13.10 -32.28 -1.53
C ARG A 312 12.88 -33.66 -0.90
N ARG A 313 12.63 -34.71 -1.68
CA ARG A 313 12.52 -36.09 -1.17
C ARG A 313 13.83 -36.63 -0.62
N ASN A 314 14.97 -36.29 -1.23
CA ASN A 314 16.29 -36.72 -0.76
C ASN A 314 17.36 -35.64 -1.03
N PRO A 315 17.33 -34.52 -0.30
CA PRO A 315 18.27 -33.42 -0.53
C PRO A 315 19.72 -33.80 -0.18
N ALA A 316 19.91 -34.78 0.72
CA ALA A 316 21.24 -35.24 1.12
C ALA A 316 21.99 -35.97 -0.01
N GLY A 317 21.27 -36.84 -0.74
CA GLY A 317 21.82 -37.62 -1.85
C GLY A 317 21.69 -36.96 -3.23
N HIS A 318 21.12 -35.77 -3.34
CA HIS A 318 20.84 -35.16 -4.64
C HIS A 318 22.13 -34.59 -5.30
N PRO A 319 22.41 -34.86 -6.60
CA PRO A 319 23.63 -34.41 -7.27
C PRO A 319 23.84 -32.89 -7.28
N LEU A 320 22.75 -32.12 -7.35
CA LEU A 320 22.80 -30.64 -7.30
C LEU A 320 23.47 -30.09 -6.04
N ARG A 321 23.60 -30.91 -4.99
CA ARG A 321 24.35 -30.53 -3.80
C ARG A 321 25.81 -30.22 -4.09
N GLN A 322 26.39 -30.86 -5.12
CA GLN A 322 27.78 -30.65 -5.56
C GLN A 322 27.88 -29.88 -6.89
N SER A 323 26.84 -29.90 -7.73
CA SER A 323 26.91 -29.36 -9.10
C SER A 323 26.12 -28.06 -9.33
N LEU A 324 25.31 -27.60 -8.36
CA LEU A 324 24.55 -26.36 -8.52
C LEU A 324 25.44 -25.12 -8.41
N LEU A 325 26.34 -25.11 -7.42
CA LEU A 325 27.27 -24.01 -7.14
C LEU A 325 28.71 -24.53 -7.14
N LYS A 326 29.68 -23.61 -7.18
CA LYS A 326 31.12 -23.91 -7.02
C LYS A 326 31.46 -24.54 -5.66
N VAL A 327 30.61 -24.31 -4.66
CA VAL A 327 30.76 -24.78 -3.29
C VAL A 327 29.63 -25.75 -2.98
N PRO A 328 29.89 -26.91 -2.36
CA PRO A 328 28.85 -27.87 -2.03
C PRO A 328 27.85 -27.30 -1.02
N LEU A 329 26.56 -27.49 -1.30
CA LEU A 329 25.46 -27.11 -0.42
C LEU A 329 25.29 -28.11 0.72
N LEU A 330 24.85 -27.67 1.89
CA LEU A 330 24.38 -28.59 2.93
C LEU A 330 22.98 -29.13 2.55
N PRO A 331 22.57 -30.33 3.03
CA PRO A 331 21.26 -30.90 2.67
C PRO A 331 20.09 -29.96 2.94
N TYR A 332 20.08 -29.30 4.09
CA TYR A 332 19.03 -28.30 4.39
C TYR A 332 19.11 -27.10 3.45
N GLN A 333 20.29 -26.64 3.05
CA GLN A 333 20.41 -25.50 2.13
C GLN A 333 19.80 -25.82 0.76
N LEU A 334 20.04 -27.04 0.25
CA LEU A 334 19.43 -27.48 -1.00
C LEU A 334 17.91 -27.65 -0.88
N ASP A 335 17.41 -28.18 0.24
CA ASP A 335 15.95 -28.21 0.50
C ASP A 335 15.35 -26.80 0.55
N GLY A 336 16.04 -25.83 1.15
CA GLY A 336 15.58 -24.43 1.21
C GLY A 336 15.54 -23.77 -0.17
N VAL A 337 16.54 -24.03 -1.00
CA VAL A 337 16.59 -23.61 -2.41
C VAL A 337 15.41 -24.20 -3.18
N ALA A 338 15.20 -25.52 -3.07
CA ALA A 338 14.11 -26.20 -3.77
C ALA A 338 12.71 -25.78 -3.26
N PHE A 339 12.58 -25.52 -1.96
CA PHE A 339 11.38 -24.95 -1.36
C PHE A 339 11.04 -23.58 -1.97
N ALA A 340 12.02 -22.67 -2.01
CA ALA A 340 11.82 -21.33 -2.55
C ALA A 340 11.50 -21.35 -4.05
N ALA A 341 12.17 -22.22 -4.82
CA ALA A 341 11.88 -22.40 -6.24
C ALA A 341 10.47 -22.95 -6.48
N HIS A 342 10.02 -23.90 -5.66
CA HIS A 342 8.67 -24.46 -5.74
C HIS A 342 7.58 -23.45 -5.37
N ALA A 343 7.78 -22.70 -4.29
CA ALA A 343 6.86 -21.66 -3.86
C ALA A 343 6.79 -20.50 -4.87
N GLY A 344 7.88 -20.27 -5.62
CA GLY A 344 8.05 -19.17 -6.56
C GLY A 344 8.38 -17.86 -5.86
N ARG A 345 7.53 -17.47 -4.91
CA ARG A 345 7.76 -16.34 -4.00
C ARG A 345 7.76 -16.88 -2.56
N ALA A 346 8.87 -16.73 -1.84
CA ALA A 346 9.09 -17.40 -0.55
C ALA A 346 9.79 -16.53 0.50
N VAL A 347 9.60 -16.88 1.77
CA VAL A 347 10.33 -16.38 2.93
C VAL A 347 11.19 -17.50 3.50
N LEU A 348 12.51 -17.29 3.57
CA LEU A 348 13.44 -18.13 4.32
C LEU A 348 13.83 -17.42 5.62
N ALA A 349 13.24 -17.87 6.72
CA ALA A 349 13.45 -17.35 8.06
C ALA A 349 14.39 -18.27 8.86
N ASP A 350 15.52 -18.66 8.25
CA ASP A 350 16.55 -19.47 8.89
C ASP A 350 17.35 -18.65 9.90
N ASP A 351 17.71 -19.27 11.03
CA ASP A 351 18.58 -18.67 12.03
C ASP A 351 19.89 -18.10 11.42
N MET A 352 20.42 -17.07 12.06
CA MET A 352 21.70 -16.46 11.67
C MET A 352 22.80 -17.53 11.58
N GLY A 353 23.62 -17.48 10.53
CA GLY A 353 24.72 -18.44 10.32
C GLY A 353 24.38 -19.70 9.52
N LEU A 354 23.11 -19.98 9.19
CA LEU A 354 22.71 -21.13 8.34
C LEU A 354 22.97 -20.93 6.82
N GLY A 355 23.68 -19.86 6.44
CA GLY A 355 24.01 -19.59 5.03
C GLY A 355 22.79 -19.20 4.18
N LYS A 356 22.09 -18.12 4.55
CA LYS A 356 20.97 -17.60 3.76
C LYS A 356 21.41 -17.06 2.40
N THR A 357 22.57 -16.40 2.35
CA THR A 357 23.12 -15.84 1.11
C THR A 357 23.42 -16.93 0.07
N ILE A 358 24.08 -18.03 0.48
CA ILE A 358 24.35 -19.16 -0.43
C ILE A 358 23.06 -19.81 -0.95
N GLN A 359 21.99 -19.84 -0.13
CA GLN A 359 20.67 -20.28 -0.58
C GLN A 359 20.04 -19.29 -1.58
N GLY A 360 20.19 -17.98 -1.38
CA GLY A 360 19.73 -16.97 -2.33
C GLY A 360 20.43 -17.06 -3.69
N VAL A 361 21.76 -17.25 -3.68
CA VAL A 361 22.54 -17.47 -4.92
C VAL A 361 22.18 -18.82 -5.57
N GLY A 362 22.03 -19.88 -4.76
CA GLY A 362 21.60 -21.20 -5.22
C GLY A 362 20.22 -21.19 -5.86
N LEU A 363 19.27 -20.43 -5.32
CA LEU A 363 17.95 -20.23 -5.92
C LEU A 363 18.04 -19.57 -7.28
N ALA A 364 18.80 -18.48 -7.39
CA ALA A 364 18.97 -17.77 -8.65
C ALA A 364 19.59 -18.67 -9.73
N GLU A 365 20.61 -19.45 -9.38
CA GLU A 365 21.26 -20.37 -10.31
C GLU A 365 20.35 -21.56 -10.69
N LEU A 366 19.57 -22.10 -9.75
CA LEU A 366 18.61 -23.16 -10.05
C LEU A 366 17.53 -22.65 -11.00
N LEU A 367 16.94 -21.48 -10.72
CA LEU A 367 15.94 -20.88 -11.59
C LEU A 367 16.51 -20.48 -12.96
N ALA A 368 17.81 -20.16 -13.07
CA ALA A 368 18.43 -19.90 -14.36
C ALA A 368 18.45 -21.16 -15.23
N ARG A 369 18.73 -22.32 -14.64
CA ARG A 369 18.75 -23.62 -15.33
C ARG A 369 17.33 -24.12 -15.66
N GLU A 370 16.40 -23.91 -14.75
CA GLU A 370 15.07 -24.54 -14.79
C GLU A 370 13.98 -23.67 -15.44
N ALA A 371 14.04 -22.36 -15.20
CA ALA A 371 13.06 -21.37 -15.66
C ALA A 371 13.66 -20.32 -16.61
N GLY A 372 14.97 -20.37 -16.87
CA GLY A 372 15.61 -19.46 -17.83
C GLY A 372 15.69 -18.01 -17.38
N ILE A 373 15.66 -17.74 -16.06
CA ILE A 373 15.77 -16.38 -15.53
C ILE A 373 17.10 -15.74 -15.92
N LYS A 374 17.11 -14.42 -16.11
CA LYS A 374 18.27 -13.64 -16.57
C LYS A 374 18.56 -12.41 -15.72
N LYS A 375 17.56 -11.84 -15.04
CA LYS A 375 17.68 -10.59 -14.29
C LYS A 375 17.29 -10.77 -12.84
N VAL A 376 18.28 -10.67 -11.94
CA VAL A 376 18.11 -10.79 -10.49
C VAL A 376 18.41 -9.46 -9.82
N LEU A 377 17.45 -8.94 -9.06
CA LEU A 377 17.62 -7.77 -8.20
C LEU A 377 17.83 -8.21 -6.75
N VAL A 378 18.99 -7.89 -6.18
CA VAL A 378 19.27 -8.08 -4.76
C VAL A 378 19.14 -6.73 -4.04
N VAL A 379 18.23 -6.65 -3.07
CA VAL A 379 18.05 -5.50 -2.21
C VAL A 379 18.51 -5.88 -0.81
N CYS A 380 19.60 -5.27 -0.33
CA CYS A 380 20.19 -5.57 0.98
C CYS A 380 20.52 -4.28 1.73
N PRO A 381 20.82 -4.33 3.04
CA PRO A 381 21.43 -3.19 3.74
C PRO A 381 22.67 -2.67 3.00
N ALA A 382 22.92 -1.36 3.08
CA ALA A 382 24.04 -0.73 2.39
C ALA A 382 25.41 -1.36 2.73
N SER A 383 25.58 -1.81 3.98
CA SER A 383 26.78 -2.50 4.48
C SER A 383 27.01 -3.88 3.87
N LEU A 384 25.96 -4.55 3.36
CA LEU A 384 26.05 -5.92 2.83
C LEU A 384 26.25 -5.97 1.32
N LYS A 385 26.20 -4.84 0.60
CA LYS A 385 26.31 -4.82 -0.88
C LYS A 385 27.61 -5.47 -1.37
N SER A 386 28.74 -5.07 -0.81
CA SER A 386 30.05 -5.61 -1.19
C SER A 386 30.19 -7.08 -0.83
N GLN A 387 29.63 -7.48 0.33
CA GLN A 387 29.61 -8.88 0.74
C GLN A 387 28.83 -9.76 -0.24
N TRP A 388 27.62 -9.34 -0.63
CA TRP A 388 26.81 -10.04 -1.64
C TRP A 388 27.57 -10.24 -2.94
N LYS A 389 28.22 -9.20 -3.46
CA LYS A 389 29.03 -9.31 -4.69
C LYS A 389 30.16 -10.34 -4.53
N ASN A 390 30.90 -10.29 -3.42
CA ASN A 390 31.99 -11.23 -3.16
C ASN A 390 31.49 -12.67 -3.05
N GLU A 391 30.35 -12.88 -2.38
CA GLU A 391 29.75 -14.20 -2.22
C GLU A 391 29.22 -14.75 -3.56
N ILE A 392 28.60 -13.93 -4.40
CA ILE A 392 28.18 -14.34 -5.75
C ILE A 392 29.37 -14.84 -6.57
N HIS A 393 30.48 -14.08 -6.61
CA HIS A 393 31.69 -14.49 -7.33
C HIS A 393 32.32 -15.76 -6.77
N ARG A 394 32.23 -15.97 -5.44
CA ARG A 394 32.70 -17.19 -4.77
C ARG A 394 31.83 -18.40 -5.11
N PHE A 395 30.51 -18.24 -5.18
CA PHE A 395 29.57 -19.36 -5.29
C PHE A 395 29.21 -19.72 -6.73
N CYS A 396 29.29 -18.80 -7.69
CA CYS A 396 28.97 -19.05 -9.10
C CYS A 396 29.80 -18.16 -10.05
N ASP A 397 29.70 -18.39 -11.36
CA ASP A 397 30.39 -17.62 -12.41
C ASP A 397 29.53 -16.48 -13.00
N ARG A 398 28.42 -16.14 -12.35
CA ARG A 398 27.53 -15.08 -12.82
C ARG A 398 28.13 -13.70 -12.56
N GLU A 399 27.88 -12.77 -13.47
CA GLU A 399 28.21 -11.37 -13.27
C GLU A 399 27.36 -10.72 -12.17
N ALA A 400 27.98 -9.85 -11.39
CA ALA A 400 27.34 -9.08 -10.33
C ALA A 400 27.76 -7.62 -10.35
N GLN A 401 26.79 -6.72 -10.47
CA GLN A 401 27.00 -5.28 -10.42
C GLN A 401 26.48 -4.65 -9.13
N LEU A 402 27.22 -3.67 -8.62
CA LEU A 402 26.78 -2.83 -7.50
C LEU A 402 26.23 -1.52 -8.03
N ILE A 403 25.02 -1.15 -7.61
CA ILE A 403 24.46 0.14 -7.92
C ILE A 403 25.13 1.22 -7.06
N ALA A 404 25.81 2.16 -7.71
CA ALA A 404 26.60 3.21 -7.07
C ALA A 404 26.69 4.50 -7.91
N GLY A 405 27.06 5.61 -7.24
CA GLY A 405 27.26 6.92 -7.88
C GLY A 405 26.01 7.82 -7.89
N PRO A 406 26.08 8.98 -8.58
CA PRO A 406 24.99 9.95 -8.70
C PRO A 406 23.75 9.37 -9.42
N ASN A 407 22.57 9.97 -9.20
CA ASN A 407 21.29 9.41 -9.67
C ASN A 407 21.25 9.13 -11.19
N ALA A 408 21.74 10.04 -12.04
CA ALA A 408 21.78 9.84 -13.49
C ALA A 408 22.56 8.57 -13.89
N ARG A 409 23.74 8.35 -13.29
CA ARG A 409 24.55 7.14 -13.56
C ARG A 409 23.91 5.87 -13.02
N ARG A 410 23.10 5.95 -11.93
CA ARG A 410 22.43 4.78 -11.36
C ARG A 410 21.28 4.29 -12.24
N HIS A 411 20.51 5.20 -12.84
CA HIS A 411 19.42 4.83 -13.73
C HIS A 411 19.89 3.95 -14.89
N GLU A 412 21.01 4.31 -15.53
CA GLU A 412 21.61 3.51 -16.60
C GLU A 412 22.09 2.14 -16.13
N GLN A 413 22.61 2.03 -14.90
CA GLN A 413 23.11 0.76 -14.35
C GLN A 413 22.03 -0.30 -14.22
N TYR A 414 20.80 0.08 -13.83
CA TYR A 414 19.68 -0.86 -13.73
C TYR A 414 19.34 -1.51 -15.09
N GLY A 415 19.47 -0.77 -16.18
CA GLY A 415 19.19 -1.26 -17.54
C GLY A 415 20.28 -2.15 -18.13
N ARG A 416 21.50 -2.19 -17.56
CA ARG A 416 22.62 -2.99 -18.08
C ARG A 416 22.32 -4.49 -18.06
N ASP A 417 22.83 -5.21 -19.05
CA ASP A 417 22.71 -6.66 -19.11
C ASP A 417 23.68 -7.33 -18.14
N CYS A 418 23.27 -7.42 -16.88
CA CYS A 418 24.01 -8.07 -15.81
C CYS A 418 23.05 -8.98 -15.04
N PHE A 419 23.50 -10.20 -14.73
CA PHE A 419 22.65 -11.22 -14.11
C PHE A 419 22.23 -10.82 -12.69
N PHE A 420 23.19 -10.45 -11.82
CA PHE A 420 22.89 -9.91 -10.49
C PHE A 420 23.09 -8.40 -10.45
N THR A 421 22.04 -7.68 -10.05
CA THR A 421 22.09 -6.25 -9.74
C THR A 421 21.84 -6.02 -8.26
N ILE A 422 22.77 -5.39 -7.56
CA ILE A 422 22.73 -5.25 -6.10
C ILE A 422 22.55 -3.77 -5.73
N CYS A 423 21.48 -3.46 -5.00
CA CYS A 423 21.20 -2.13 -4.48
C CYS A 423 20.79 -2.19 -3.01
N ASN A 424 20.63 -1.02 -2.38
CA ASN A 424 20.11 -0.92 -1.02
C ASN A 424 18.67 -0.40 -0.96
N TYR A 425 18.04 -0.59 0.20
CA TYR A 425 16.66 -0.20 0.46
C TYR A 425 16.38 1.29 0.17
N GLU A 426 17.32 2.17 0.51
CA GLU A 426 17.20 3.61 0.28
C GLU A 426 17.32 3.99 -1.20
N GLN A 427 18.10 3.24 -1.98
CA GLN A 427 18.23 3.42 -3.42
C GLN A 427 16.93 3.04 -4.14
N VAL A 428 16.23 1.98 -3.71
CA VAL A 428 14.94 1.57 -4.30
C VAL A 428 13.93 2.72 -4.26
N LEU A 429 13.87 3.47 -3.18
CA LEU A 429 12.99 4.63 -3.06
C LEU A 429 13.30 5.73 -4.09
N ARG A 430 14.58 6.00 -4.33
CA ARG A 430 15.05 7.11 -5.16
C ARG A 430 14.99 6.75 -6.64
N ASP A 431 15.23 5.49 -6.96
CA ASP A 431 15.46 5.02 -8.32
C ASP A 431 14.31 4.11 -8.81
N ILE A 432 13.14 4.13 -8.14
CA ILE A 432 11.98 3.27 -8.43
C ILE A 432 11.56 3.30 -9.90
N LEU A 433 11.60 4.47 -10.54
CA LEU A 433 11.21 4.63 -11.94
C LEU A 433 12.14 3.85 -12.89
N ALA A 434 13.44 3.80 -12.60
CA ALA A 434 14.40 3.02 -13.38
C ALA A 434 14.27 1.53 -13.07
N ILE A 435 13.99 1.17 -11.81
CA ILE A 435 13.80 -0.23 -11.40
C ILE A 435 12.54 -0.83 -12.05
N GLU A 436 11.42 -0.10 -12.09
CA GLU A 436 10.15 -0.54 -12.68
C GLU A 436 10.23 -0.72 -14.22
N GLN A 437 11.20 -0.12 -14.89
CA GLN A 437 11.42 -0.27 -16.34
C GLN A 437 12.09 -1.60 -16.72
N VAL A 438 12.70 -2.29 -15.75
CA VAL A 438 13.43 -3.53 -15.98
C VAL A 438 12.54 -4.73 -15.60
N PRO A 439 12.37 -5.73 -16.48
CA PRO A 439 11.62 -6.94 -16.16
C PRO A 439 12.46 -7.86 -15.27
N TRP A 440 12.44 -7.65 -13.97
CA TRP A 440 13.15 -8.50 -13.01
C TRP A 440 12.49 -9.87 -12.91
N ASP A 441 13.27 -10.93 -13.09
CA ASP A 441 12.79 -12.31 -12.97
C ASP A 441 12.72 -12.74 -11.50
N LEU A 442 13.73 -12.38 -10.72
CA LEU A 442 13.86 -12.70 -9.30
C LEU A 442 14.24 -11.46 -8.50
N ILE A 443 13.51 -11.20 -7.41
CA ILE A 443 13.86 -10.17 -6.43
C ILE A 443 14.21 -10.84 -5.10
N ILE A 444 15.42 -10.60 -4.61
CA ILE A 444 15.91 -11.08 -3.32
C ILE A 444 15.95 -9.89 -2.36
N LEU A 445 15.21 -9.98 -1.25
CA LEU A 445 15.29 -9.04 -0.14
C LEU A 445 16.09 -9.68 0.99
N ASP A 446 17.25 -9.11 1.29
CA ASP A 446 18.06 -9.51 2.43
C ASP A 446 17.74 -8.64 3.65
N GLU A 447 17.77 -9.23 4.84
CA GLU A 447 17.28 -8.62 6.09
C GLU A 447 15.84 -8.09 5.95
N GLY A 448 14.91 -8.99 5.59
CA GLY A 448 13.51 -8.72 5.30
C GLY A 448 12.74 -7.97 6.40
N GLN A 449 13.22 -7.95 7.64
CA GLN A 449 12.67 -7.10 8.70
C GLN A 449 12.73 -5.59 8.36
N ARG A 450 13.53 -5.17 7.37
CA ARG A 450 13.54 -3.78 6.87
C ARG A 450 12.21 -3.33 6.26
N ILE A 451 11.36 -4.25 5.80
CA ILE A 451 10.03 -3.94 5.27
C ILE A 451 8.90 -4.23 6.27
N LYS A 452 9.21 -4.43 7.55
CA LYS A 452 8.22 -4.79 8.59
C LYS A 452 7.15 -3.71 8.81
N ASN A 453 7.57 -2.43 8.84
CA ASN A 453 6.64 -1.32 8.98
C ASN A 453 5.92 -1.05 7.65
N TRP A 454 4.68 -1.56 7.55
CA TRP A 454 3.84 -1.46 6.36
C TRP A 454 3.46 -0.03 5.95
N GLU A 455 3.46 0.93 6.89
CA GLU A 455 3.17 2.34 6.62
C GLU A 455 4.36 3.09 6.03
N SER A 456 5.57 2.56 6.24
CA SER A 456 6.79 3.21 5.75
C SER A 456 6.77 3.35 4.23
N LYS A 457 7.26 4.50 3.74
CA LYS A 457 7.41 4.75 2.30
C LYS A 457 8.25 3.63 1.65
N THR A 458 9.29 3.17 2.32
CA THR A 458 10.17 2.08 1.87
C THR A 458 9.41 0.79 1.64
N ALA A 459 8.66 0.31 2.65
CA ALA A 459 7.89 -0.93 2.52
C ALA A 459 6.84 -0.83 1.41
N ARG A 460 6.13 0.31 1.31
CA ARG A 460 5.13 0.54 0.25
C ARG A 460 5.72 0.49 -1.16
N VAL A 461 6.91 1.06 -1.36
CA VAL A 461 7.58 1.04 -2.67
C VAL A 461 8.11 -0.36 -2.99
N ILE A 462 8.74 -1.04 -2.03
CA ILE A 462 9.27 -2.39 -2.23
C ILE A 462 8.16 -3.41 -2.53
N LYS A 463 7.02 -3.33 -1.83
CA LYS A 463 5.82 -4.13 -2.12
C LYS A 463 5.22 -3.86 -3.51
N GLY A 464 5.56 -2.73 -4.11
CA GLY A 464 5.17 -2.37 -5.47
C GLY A 464 5.99 -3.06 -6.55
N LEU A 465 7.20 -3.54 -6.22
CA LEU A 465 8.07 -4.23 -7.17
C LEU A 465 7.45 -5.55 -7.61
N ARG A 466 7.53 -5.83 -8.91
CA ARG A 466 6.93 -7.00 -9.56
C ARG A 466 8.02 -7.90 -10.11
N SER A 467 7.84 -9.21 -9.94
CA SER A 467 8.69 -10.26 -10.48
C SER A 467 7.95 -11.60 -10.43
N PRO A 468 8.22 -12.55 -11.35
CA PRO A 468 7.72 -13.92 -11.22
C PRO A 468 8.18 -14.61 -9.94
N PHE A 469 9.45 -14.40 -9.55
CA PHE A 469 10.05 -15.01 -8.37
C PHE A 469 10.45 -13.98 -7.33
N ALA A 470 10.38 -14.34 -6.05
CA ALA A 470 10.85 -13.48 -4.96
C ALA A 470 11.35 -14.29 -3.78
N LEU A 471 12.39 -13.79 -3.12
CA LEU A 471 12.95 -14.41 -1.93
C LEU A 471 13.12 -13.36 -0.85
N VAL A 472 12.53 -13.57 0.31
CA VAL A 472 12.82 -12.77 1.51
C VAL A 472 13.69 -13.61 2.43
N LEU A 473 14.88 -13.10 2.73
CA LEU A 473 15.81 -13.69 3.68
C LEU A 473 15.71 -12.92 4.99
N SER A 474 15.45 -13.61 6.10
CA SER A 474 15.39 -13.00 7.42
C SER A 474 16.15 -13.86 8.43
N GLY A 475 17.05 -13.25 9.20
CA GLY A 475 17.75 -13.93 10.30
C GLY A 475 17.01 -13.91 11.62
N THR A 476 16.08 -12.98 11.78
CA THR A 476 15.18 -12.93 12.92
C THR A 476 13.86 -13.61 12.56
N PRO A 477 13.20 -14.28 13.54
CA PRO A 477 11.78 -14.53 13.41
C PRO A 477 11.13 -13.20 13.06
N LEU A 478 10.23 -13.18 12.09
CA LEU A 478 9.30 -12.06 11.92
C LEU A 478 8.74 -11.80 13.33
N GLU A 479 9.03 -10.62 13.88
CA GLU A 479 8.96 -10.31 15.32
C GLU A 479 7.57 -10.68 15.88
N ASN A 480 7.39 -10.70 17.21
CA ASN A 480 6.14 -11.06 17.91
C ASN A 480 4.88 -10.23 17.52
N ARG A 481 4.92 -9.45 16.45
CA ARG A 481 3.89 -8.56 15.93
C ARG A 481 3.35 -9.09 14.59
N LEU A 482 2.06 -9.42 14.55
CA LEU A 482 1.42 -9.99 13.36
C LEU A 482 1.46 -9.05 12.15
N GLU A 483 1.50 -7.74 12.38
CA GLU A 483 1.64 -6.70 11.36
C GLU A 483 2.96 -6.79 10.58
N ASP A 484 4.05 -7.19 11.23
CA ASP A 484 5.36 -7.33 10.58
C ASP A 484 5.36 -8.52 9.62
N LEU A 485 4.81 -9.65 10.08
CA LEU A 485 4.54 -10.83 9.28
C LEU A 485 3.60 -10.52 8.12
N TYR A 486 2.50 -9.82 8.38
CA TYR A 486 1.55 -9.40 7.36
C TYR A 486 2.25 -8.54 6.30
N SER A 487 3.11 -7.60 6.71
CA SER A 487 3.85 -6.74 5.81
C SER A 487 4.80 -7.52 4.88
N VAL A 488 5.56 -8.48 5.42
CA VAL A 488 6.47 -9.31 4.62
C VAL A 488 5.69 -10.23 3.67
N VAL A 489 4.61 -10.84 4.15
CA VAL A 489 3.78 -11.72 3.32
C VAL A 489 3.11 -10.94 2.20
N GLN A 490 2.72 -9.68 2.40
CA GLN A 490 2.21 -8.84 1.31
C GLN A 490 3.23 -8.63 0.18
N PHE A 491 4.54 -8.65 0.45
CA PHE A 491 5.52 -8.61 -0.62
C PHE A 491 5.54 -9.94 -1.40
N ILE A 492 5.40 -11.07 -0.71
CA ILE A 492 5.37 -12.40 -1.32
C ILE A 492 4.08 -12.66 -2.10
N ASP A 493 2.93 -12.49 -1.45
CA ASP A 493 1.60 -12.75 -1.99
C ASP A 493 0.59 -11.80 -1.32
N GLN A 494 0.22 -10.75 -2.06
CA GLN A 494 -0.69 -9.70 -1.57
C GLN A 494 -2.11 -10.21 -1.25
N LYS A 495 -2.49 -11.41 -1.72
CA LYS A 495 -3.85 -11.96 -1.57
C LYS A 495 -3.94 -13.01 -0.47
N ARG A 496 -2.84 -13.70 -0.16
CA ARG A 496 -2.79 -14.83 0.78
C ARG A 496 -3.43 -14.58 2.13
N LEU A 497 -3.17 -13.40 2.71
CA LEU A 497 -3.70 -13.01 4.02
C LEU A 497 -5.00 -12.19 3.93
N GLY A 498 -5.48 -11.91 2.73
CA GLY A 498 -6.62 -11.03 2.49
C GLY A 498 -6.32 -9.56 2.80
N PRO A 499 -7.33 -8.69 2.74
CA PRO A 499 -7.17 -7.28 3.05
C PRO A 499 -6.96 -7.06 4.54
N GLY A 500 -6.19 -6.01 4.88
CA GLY A 500 -5.74 -5.74 6.25
C GLY A 500 -6.89 -5.64 7.26
N PHE A 501 -7.98 -4.96 6.90
CA PHE A 501 -9.14 -4.83 7.78
C PHE A 501 -9.78 -6.17 8.18
N ARG A 502 -9.84 -7.15 7.27
CA ARG A 502 -10.29 -8.51 7.59
C ARG A 502 -9.22 -9.28 8.35
N PHE A 503 -7.97 -9.16 7.92
CA PHE A 503 -6.86 -9.88 8.54
C PHE A 503 -6.71 -9.51 10.02
N PHE A 504 -6.66 -8.23 10.36
CA PHE A 504 -6.49 -7.76 11.72
C PHE A 504 -7.72 -8.07 12.58
N ASN A 505 -8.94 -7.87 12.09
CA ASN A 505 -10.16 -8.29 12.80
C ASN A 505 -10.16 -9.80 13.13
N ALA A 506 -9.71 -10.64 12.18
CA ALA A 506 -9.68 -12.08 12.36
C ALA A 506 -8.58 -12.59 13.32
N HIS A 507 -7.49 -11.83 13.55
CA HIS A 507 -6.32 -12.32 14.28
C HIS A 507 -5.90 -11.46 15.48
N TRP A 508 -6.34 -10.20 15.60
CA TRP A 508 -6.07 -9.36 16.76
C TRP A 508 -7.12 -9.57 17.86
N ILE A 509 -6.65 -9.45 19.10
CA ILE A 509 -7.47 -9.27 20.30
C ILE A 509 -7.13 -7.87 20.78
N VAL A 510 -8.12 -6.96 20.83
CA VAL A 510 -7.92 -5.57 21.23
C VAL A 510 -8.80 -5.21 22.44
N ASP A 511 -8.42 -4.15 23.16
CA ASP A 511 -9.30 -3.50 24.14
C ASP A 511 -10.30 -2.54 23.47
N GLU A 512 -11.16 -1.90 24.27
CA GLU A 512 -12.16 -0.92 23.80
C GLU A 512 -11.54 0.29 23.07
N LYS A 513 -10.25 0.56 23.31
CA LYS A 513 -9.49 1.66 22.70
C LYS A 513 -8.66 1.20 21.49
N GLY A 514 -8.77 -0.06 21.08
CA GLY A 514 -8.06 -0.63 19.94
C GLY A 514 -6.60 -1.03 20.24
N LYS A 515 -6.18 -1.09 21.51
CA LYS A 515 -4.83 -1.56 21.88
C LYS A 515 -4.77 -3.08 21.80
N VAL A 516 -3.77 -3.61 21.09
CA VAL A 516 -3.55 -5.06 20.94
C VAL A 516 -3.15 -5.69 22.28
N LEU A 517 -3.98 -6.62 22.75
CA LEU A 517 -3.78 -7.44 23.96
C LEU A 517 -3.18 -8.81 23.63
N GLY A 518 -3.41 -9.32 22.43
CA GLY A 518 -2.94 -10.64 21.99
C GLY A 518 -3.42 -11.03 20.61
N TYR A 519 -3.26 -12.31 20.28
CA TYR A 519 -3.62 -12.85 18.96
C TYR A 519 -4.50 -14.10 19.06
N LYS A 520 -5.36 -14.28 18.07
CA LYS A 520 -6.25 -15.44 17.89
C LYS A 520 -6.04 -16.09 16.52
N ASN A 521 -6.54 -17.31 16.34
CA ASN A 521 -6.53 -18.04 15.06
C ASN A 521 -5.13 -18.29 14.44
N LEU A 522 -4.10 -18.46 15.27
CA LEU A 522 -2.72 -18.61 14.80
C LEU A 522 -2.47 -19.91 14.02
N ASP A 523 -3.23 -20.98 14.27
CA ASP A 523 -3.08 -22.24 13.55
C ASP A 523 -3.53 -22.12 12.10
N VAL A 524 -4.64 -21.41 11.86
CA VAL A 524 -5.12 -21.08 10.51
C VAL A 524 -4.07 -20.24 9.76
N LEU A 525 -3.43 -19.30 10.45
CA LEU A 525 -2.35 -18.49 9.89
C LEU A 525 -1.13 -19.36 9.52
N ARG A 526 -0.72 -20.29 10.39
CA ARG A 526 0.41 -21.20 10.13
C ARG A 526 0.16 -22.05 8.88
N GLU A 527 -1.03 -22.61 8.72
CA GLU A 527 -1.39 -23.40 7.53
C GLU A 527 -1.34 -22.57 6.25
N LYS A 528 -1.81 -21.31 6.29
CA LYS A 528 -1.72 -20.39 5.14
C LYS A 528 -0.28 -20.04 4.76
N LEU A 529 0.64 -20.00 5.72
CA LEU A 529 2.04 -19.63 5.53
C LEU A 529 2.95 -20.80 5.16
N ARG A 530 2.62 -22.02 5.57
CA ARG A 530 3.41 -23.24 5.35
C ARG A 530 3.92 -23.40 3.91
N PRO A 531 3.15 -23.08 2.84
CA PRO A 531 3.63 -23.23 1.46
C PRO A 531 4.68 -22.19 1.03
N ILE A 532 4.80 -21.07 1.74
CA ILE A 532 5.63 -19.93 1.33
C ILE A 532 6.70 -19.53 2.36
N LEU A 533 6.59 -20.00 3.60
CA LEU A 533 7.51 -19.70 4.69
C LEU A 533 8.20 -20.97 5.15
N LEU A 534 9.54 -20.97 5.09
CA LEU A 534 10.37 -22.00 5.69
C LEU A 534 11.19 -21.39 6.81
N ARG A 535 11.12 -22.00 7.99
CA ARG A 535 11.88 -21.61 9.17
C ARG A 535 12.58 -22.84 9.73
N ARG A 536 13.89 -22.73 9.92
CA ARG A 536 14.73 -23.76 10.52
C ARG A 536 15.57 -23.14 11.62
N THR A 537 15.61 -23.83 12.74
CA THR A 537 16.45 -23.49 13.88
C THR A 537 17.79 -24.21 13.78
N ARG A 538 18.82 -23.68 14.42
CA ARG A 538 20.14 -24.32 14.49
C ARG A 538 20.12 -25.72 15.08
#